data_AF-A0A938NMG2-F1
#
_entry.id   AF-A0A938NMG2-F1
#
_cell.length_a   1.000
_cell.length_b   1.000
_cell.length_c   1.000
_cell.angle_alpha   90.00
_cell.angle_beta   90.00
_cell.angle_gamma   90.00
#
_symmetry.space_group_name_H-M   'P 1'
#
loop_
_entity.id
_entity.type
_entity.pdbx_description
1 polymer ?
#
loop_
_entity_poly.entity_id
_entity_poly.type
_entity_poly.pdbx_seq_one_letter_code
_entity_poly.pdbx_strand_id
1 'polypeptide(L)'
;MKFALINGQRQEAQPNLSGQCPACDQAMIARCGEVRIRHWAHKGRRICDPWWEKETEWHRTWKGWFPESWQEVVHQADNGEKHIADVKTDQGWVVEFQRSYIKPEERRSRDDFYQKLVWMVDGTRRKRDREQFAKALNQGAPVGTNPPVRRVRSDECALLRDWACSHAPI
;
A
#
# COMPACT_ATOMS: atom_id res chain seq x y z
N MET A 1 8.68 0.98 7.83
CA MET A 1 8.97 -0.44 7.54
C MET A 1 8.81 -1.25 8.81
N LYS A 2 8.16 -2.40 8.68
CA LYS A 2 8.00 -3.46 9.68
C LYS A 2 9.26 -4.29 9.79
N PHE A 3 9.88 -4.61 8.66
CA PHE A 3 11.00 -5.54 8.58
C PHE A 3 12.32 -4.87 8.18
N ALA A 4 13.42 -5.40 8.69
CA ALA A 4 14.78 -5.16 8.23
C ALA A 4 15.55 -6.49 8.23
N LEU A 5 16.72 -6.52 7.58
CA LEU A 5 17.59 -7.69 7.56
C LEU A 5 18.56 -7.65 8.75
N ILE A 6 18.60 -8.73 9.53
CA ILE A 6 19.59 -8.99 10.57
C ILE A 6 20.20 -10.35 10.24
N ASN A 7 21.51 -10.39 9.97
CA ASN A 7 22.21 -11.59 9.51
C ASN A 7 21.53 -12.25 8.28
N GLY A 8 21.04 -11.42 7.35
CA GLY A 8 20.33 -11.88 6.14
C GLY A 8 18.88 -12.36 6.38
N GLN A 9 18.40 -12.36 7.62
CA GLN A 9 17.04 -12.77 7.96
C GLN A 9 16.14 -11.56 8.21
N ARG A 10 14.91 -11.60 7.69
CA ARG A 10 13.91 -10.56 7.95
C ARG A 10 13.45 -10.62 9.40
N GLN A 11 13.53 -9.49 10.10
CA GLN A 11 13.09 -9.37 11.48
C GLN A 11 12.29 -8.09 11.71
N GLU A 12 11.29 -8.19 12.59
CA GLU A 12 10.55 -7.05 13.08
C GLU A 12 11.41 -6.16 14.00
N ALA A 13 11.03 -4.89 14.12
CA ALA A 13 11.74 -3.95 14.98
C ALA A 13 11.54 -4.30 16.47
N GLN A 14 12.63 -4.68 17.13
CA GLN A 14 12.70 -4.88 18.58
C GLN A 14 13.69 -3.88 19.21
N PRO A 15 13.56 -3.55 20.51
CA PRO A 15 14.44 -2.60 21.18
C PRO A 15 15.92 -2.94 21.00
N ASN A 16 16.73 -1.90 20.81
CA ASN A 16 18.19 -1.98 20.70
C ASN A 16 18.73 -2.79 19.51
N LEU A 17 17.91 -3.09 18.50
CA LEU A 17 18.37 -3.73 17.28
C LEU A 17 18.84 -2.72 16.21
N SER A 18 19.83 -3.15 15.44
CA SER A 18 20.27 -2.53 14.19
C SER A 18 20.23 -3.59 13.08
N GLY A 19 19.91 -3.16 11.87
CA GLY A 19 19.78 -4.05 10.71
C GLY A 19 20.09 -3.33 9.42
N GLN A 20 19.80 -3.98 8.30
CA GLN A 20 19.96 -3.42 6.96
C GLN A 20 18.61 -3.28 6.27
N CYS A 21 18.46 -2.21 5.49
CA CYS A 21 17.29 -2.02 4.64
C CYS A 21 17.27 -3.08 3.55
N PRO A 22 16.19 -3.86 3.39
CA PRO A 22 16.13 -4.89 2.33
C PRO A 22 16.17 -4.31 0.91
N ALA A 23 15.87 -3.01 0.73
CA ALA A 23 15.84 -2.39 -0.60
C ALA A 23 17.19 -1.79 -1.03
N CYS A 24 17.98 -1.25 -0.09
CA CYS A 24 19.21 -0.50 -0.41
C CYS A 24 20.43 -0.87 0.44
N ASP A 25 20.30 -1.89 1.29
CA ASP A 25 21.33 -2.44 2.19
C ASP A 25 21.91 -1.45 3.22
N GLN A 26 21.38 -0.21 3.27
CA GLN A 26 21.81 0.81 4.21
C GLN A 26 21.38 0.50 5.63
N ALA A 27 22.19 0.94 6.59
CA ALA A 27 21.94 0.72 8.01
C ALA A 27 20.60 1.31 8.48
N MET A 28 19.86 0.52 9.25
CA MET A 28 18.60 0.88 9.90
C MET A 28 18.71 0.65 11.41
N ILE A 29 17.92 1.41 12.15
CA ILE A 29 17.77 1.32 13.61
C ILE A 29 16.31 1.04 13.96
N ALA A 30 16.09 0.16 14.92
CA ALA A 30 14.76 -0.10 15.44
C ALA A 30 14.27 1.10 16.27
N ARG A 31 13.06 1.56 15.99
CA ARG A 31 12.37 2.61 16.74
C ARG A 31 11.21 1.98 17.49
N CYS A 32 11.39 1.79 18.80
CA CYS A 32 10.46 1.05 19.66
C CYS A 32 10.00 1.89 20.87
N GLY A 33 9.51 3.11 20.62
CA GLY A 33 8.93 3.95 21.67
C GLY A 33 7.47 3.61 21.96
N GLU A 34 6.90 4.25 22.98
CA GLU A 34 5.51 4.00 23.44
C GLU A 34 4.45 4.69 22.56
N VAL A 35 4.80 5.81 21.92
CA VAL A 35 3.85 6.64 21.16
C VAL A 35 3.66 6.15 19.72
N ARG A 36 4.69 5.57 19.11
CA ARG A 36 4.66 5.13 17.70
C ARG A 36 4.82 3.63 17.62
N ILE A 37 4.10 3.02 16.68
CA ILE A 37 4.27 1.60 16.36
C ILE A 37 5.75 1.27 16.11
N ARG A 38 6.19 0.09 16.59
CA ARG A 38 7.55 -0.39 16.36
C ARG A 38 7.82 -0.47 14.87
N HIS A 39 8.90 0.17 14.44
CA HIS A 39 9.28 0.22 13.03
C HIS A 39 10.80 0.37 12.87
N TRP A 40 11.28 -0.01 11.69
CA TRP A 40 12.64 0.29 11.25
C TRP A 40 12.70 1.64 10.57
N ALA A 41 13.76 2.39 10.86
CA ALA A 41 14.09 3.65 10.22
C ALA A 41 15.56 3.66 9.79
N HIS A 42 15.87 4.28 8.66
CA HIS A 42 17.25 4.46 8.24
C HIS A 42 18.05 5.25 9.29
N LYS A 43 19.34 4.93 9.42
CA LYS A 43 20.28 5.71 10.21
C LYS A 43 20.58 7.02 9.45
N GLY A 44 20.00 8.12 9.93
CA GLY A 44 20.09 9.45 9.29
C GLY A 44 18.88 9.78 8.42
N ARG A 45 18.89 10.97 7.78
CA ARG A 45 17.84 11.36 6.82
C ARG A 45 18.12 10.71 5.47
N ARG A 46 17.55 9.52 5.25
CA ARG A 46 17.62 8.80 3.98
C ARG A 46 16.22 8.33 3.59
N ILE A 47 15.86 8.59 2.34
CA ILE A 47 14.68 8.07 1.67
C ILE A 47 15.22 7.24 0.52
N CYS A 48 15.10 5.91 0.60
CA CYS A 48 15.58 4.99 -0.43
C CYS A 48 14.46 4.52 -1.36
N ASP A 49 13.21 4.82 -1.01
CA ASP A 49 12.03 4.53 -1.81
C ASP A 49 11.19 5.81 -1.85
N PRO A 50 10.96 6.42 -3.03
CA PRO A 50 10.20 7.65 -3.15
C PRO A 50 8.70 7.46 -2.82
N TRP A 51 8.19 6.22 -2.85
CA TRP A 51 6.82 5.87 -2.46
C TRP A 51 6.65 5.58 -0.98
N TRP A 52 7.72 5.75 -0.21
CA TRP A 52 7.69 5.54 1.22
C TRP A 52 6.68 6.48 1.90
N GLU A 53 5.66 5.88 2.51
CA GLU A 53 4.73 6.57 3.39
C GLU A 53 4.98 6.21 4.86
N LYS A 54 4.46 7.04 5.76
CA LYS A 54 4.44 6.71 7.19
C LYS A 54 3.44 5.59 7.43
N GLU A 55 3.96 4.45 7.88
CA GLU A 55 3.14 3.31 8.30
C GLU A 55 2.16 3.72 9.42
N THR A 56 0.87 3.47 9.20
CA THR A 56 -0.19 3.65 10.19
C THR A 56 -0.64 2.29 10.77
N GLU A 57 -1.37 2.29 11.88
CA GLU A 57 -1.97 1.07 12.42
C GLU A 57 -2.93 0.41 11.43
N TRP A 58 -3.66 1.20 10.65
CA TRP A 58 -4.53 0.71 9.58
C TRP A 58 -3.71 -0.06 8.53
N HIS A 59 -2.62 0.53 8.02
CA HIS A 59 -1.72 -0.12 7.07
C HIS A 59 -1.13 -1.41 7.64
N ARG A 60 -0.63 -1.36 8.88
CA ARG A 60 -0.04 -2.51 9.56
C ARG A 60 -1.04 -3.66 9.69
N THR A 61 -2.26 -3.33 10.12
CA THR A 61 -3.32 -4.31 10.33
C THR A 61 -3.69 -4.97 9.00
N TRP A 62 -3.88 -4.19 7.94
CA TRP A 62 -4.21 -4.72 6.62
C TRP A 62 -3.13 -5.63 6.04
N LYS A 63 -1.85 -5.25 6.12
CA LYS A 63 -0.73 -6.12 5.74
C LYS A 63 -0.70 -7.40 6.58
N GLY A 64 -1.05 -7.30 7.87
CA GLY A 64 -1.07 -8.41 8.81
C GLY A 64 -2.04 -9.55 8.50
N TRP A 65 -3.02 -9.34 7.60
CA TRP A 65 -3.91 -10.40 7.12
C TRP A 65 -3.25 -11.35 6.11
N PHE A 66 -2.04 -11.01 5.63
CA PHE A 66 -1.28 -11.79 4.66
C PHE A 66 -0.09 -12.49 5.32
N PRO A 67 0.42 -13.61 4.76
CA PRO A 67 1.64 -14.25 5.24
C PRO A 67 2.81 -13.27 5.34
N GLU A 68 3.65 -13.41 6.37
CA GLU A 68 4.80 -12.49 6.56
C GLU A 68 5.75 -12.46 5.36
N SER A 69 5.91 -13.58 4.66
CA SER A 69 6.73 -13.69 3.45
C SER A 69 6.22 -12.82 2.30
N TRP A 70 4.95 -12.42 2.33
CA TRP A 70 4.33 -11.57 1.30
C TRP A 70 4.36 -10.09 1.67
N GLN A 71 4.47 -9.74 2.94
CA GLN A 71 4.46 -8.35 3.41
C GLN A 71 5.78 -7.65 3.07
N GLU A 72 5.76 -6.35 2.73
CA GLU A 72 6.97 -5.50 2.52
C GLU A 72 8.05 -6.17 1.66
N VAL A 73 7.68 -6.61 0.45
CA VAL A 73 8.56 -7.33 -0.47
C VAL A 73 9.17 -6.35 -1.46
N VAL A 74 10.50 -6.39 -1.62
CA VAL A 74 11.19 -5.58 -2.62
C VAL A 74 10.83 -6.10 -4.01
N HIS A 75 10.22 -5.23 -4.82
CA HIS A 75 9.98 -5.45 -6.23
C HIS A 75 11.03 -4.68 -7.03
N GLN A 76 11.65 -5.33 -8.01
CA GLN A 76 12.59 -4.73 -8.92
C GLN A 76 12.07 -4.87 -10.35
N ALA A 77 11.99 -3.76 -11.07
CA ALA A 77 11.66 -3.74 -12.49
C ALA A 77 12.91 -4.01 -13.35
N ASP A 78 12.70 -4.33 -14.63
CA ASP A 78 13.75 -4.67 -15.58
C ASP A 78 14.77 -3.53 -15.80
N ASN A 79 14.33 -2.28 -15.63
CA ASN A 79 15.17 -1.08 -15.70
C ASN A 79 16.05 -0.87 -14.44
N GLY A 80 15.93 -1.73 -13.43
CA GLY A 80 16.66 -1.64 -12.16
C GLY A 80 15.99 -0.80 -11.08
N GLU A 81 14.84 -0.16 -11.36
CA GLU A 81 14.05 0.56 -10.38
C GLU A 81 13.49 -0.39 -9.31
N LYS A 82 13.54 0.02 -8.04
CA LYS A 82 13.14 -0.80 -6.89
C LYS A 82 12.15 -0.06 -6.00
N HIS A 83 11.08 -0.76 -5.63
CA HIS A 83 10.09 -0.29 -4.65
C HIS A 83 9.74 -1.41 -3.69
N ILE A 84 9.26 -1.05 -2.51
CA ILE A 84 8.82 -2.01 -1.50
C ILE A 84 7.30 -2.13 -1.59
N ALA A 85 6.83 -3.25 -2.13
CA ALA A 85 5.40 -3.55 -2.21
C ALA A 85 4.82 -3.80 -0.82
N ASP A 86 3.65 -3.26 -0.54
CA ASP A 86 2.94 -3.48 0.73
C ASP A 86 2.69 -4.98 0.98
N VAL A 87 2.13 -5.66 -0.03
CA VAL A 87 1.99 -7.12 -0.11
C VAL A 87 2.31 -7.58 -1.53
N LYS A 88 3.07 -8.67 -1.67
CA LYS A 88 3.32 -9.36 -2.94
C LYS A 88 3.14 -10.87 -2.78
N THR A 89 2.22 -11.44 -3.56
CA THR A 89 1.94 -12.88 -3.54
C THR A 89 3.03 -13.68 -4.26
N ASP A 90 3.05 -14.98 -4.02
CA ASP A 90 3.90 -15.95 -4.75
C ASP A 90 3.59 -16.01 -6.26
N GLN A 91 2.38 -15.66 -6.66
CA GLN A 91 1.96 -15.52 -8.06
C GLN A 91 2.31 -14.16 -8.69
N GLY A 92 2.98 -13.28 -7.92
CA GLY A 92 3.45 -11.98 -8.36
C GLY A 92 2.40 -10.87 -8.34
N TRP A 93 1.22 -11.09 -7.75
CA TRP A 93 0.25 -10.02 -7.53
C TRP A 93 0.73 -9.10 -6.42
N VAL A 94 0.67 -7.80 -6.66
CA VAL A 94 0.98 -6.75 -5.70
C VAL A 94 -0.33 -6.16 -5.20
N VAL A 95 -0.45 -6.06 -3.87
CA VAL A 95 -1.56 -5.36 -3.22
C VAL A 95 -0.99 -4.15 -2.51
N GLU A 96 -1.41 -2.96 -2.93
CA GLU A 96 -1.04 -1.68 -2.31
C GLU A 96 -2.24 -1.15 -1.52
N PHE A 97 -2.01 -0.78 -0.26
CA PHE A 97 -3.07 -0.20 0.55
C PHE A 97 -2.98 1.32 0.51
N GLN A 98 -4.10 2.01 0.30
CA GLN A 98 -4.12 3.46 0.26
C GLN A 98 -5.15 4.04 1.23
N ARG A 99 -4.66 4.66 2.30
CA ARG A 99 -5.48 5.42 3.26
C ARG A 99 -5.31 6.92 3.14
N SER A 100 -4.13 7.40 2.78
CA SER A 100 -3.84 8.83 2.64
C SER A 100 -4.23 9.32 1.25
N TYR A 101 -4.26 10.64 1.05
CA TYR A 101 -4.35 11.18 -0.30
C TYR A 101 -3.09 10.82 -1.08
N ILE A 102 -3.25 10.15 -2.21
CA ILE A 102 -2.20 9.91 -3.20
C ILE A 102 -2.40 10.86 -4.37
N LYS A 103 -1.32 11.43 -4.89
CA LYS A 103 -1.43 12.30 -6.07
C LYS A 103 -1.74 11.45 -7.31
N PRO A 104 -2.57 11.94 -8.26
CA PRO A 104 -2.90 11.17 -9.46
C PRO A 104 -1.68 10.72 -10.27
N GLU A 105 -0.62 11.53 -10.32
CA GLU A 105 0.63 11.17 -10.98
C GLU A 105 1.37 10.02 -10.30
N GLU A 106 1.36 9.98 -8.96
CA GLU A 106 2.00 8.90 -8.20
C GLU A 106 1.18 7.61 -8.30
N ARG A 107 -0.16 7.71 -8.28
CA ARG A 107 -1.01 6.56 -8.54
C ARG A 107 -0.73 5.95 -9.91
N ARG A 108 -0.68 6.78 -10.97
CA ARG A 108 -0.36 6.29 -12.32
C ARG A 108 1.03 5.68 -12.40
N SER A 109 2.04 6.28 -11.78
CA SER A 109 3.38 5.69 -11.79
C SER A 109 3.42 4.31 -11.13
N ARG A 110 2.62 4.08 -10.09
CA ARG A 110 2.49 2.77 -9.44
C ARG A 110 1.68 1.79 -10.30
N ASP A 111 0.59 2.25 -10.92
CA ASP A 111 -0.21 1.47 -11.87
C ASP A 111 0.65 0.96 -13.04
N ASP A 112 1.54 1.81 -13.57
CA ASP A 112 2.43 1.48 -14.70
C ASP A 112 3.62 0.60 -14.28
N PHE A 113 4.13 0.78 -13.06
CA PHE A 113 5.26 0.01 -12.53
C PHE A 113 4.89 -1.44 -12.21
N TYR A 114 3.75 -1.65 -11.55
CA TYR A 114 3.30 -2.97 -11.13
C TYR A 114 2.36 -3.61 -12.18
N GLN A 115 2.87 -4.56 -12.96
CA GLN A 115 2.07 -5.27 -13.98
C GLN A 115 0.82 -6.00 -13.43
N LYS A 116 0.88 -6.46 -12.18
CA LYS A 116 -0.21 -7.19 -11.49
C LYS A 116 -0.59 -6.48 -10.19
N LEU A 117 -1.10 -5.26 -10.30
CA LEU A 117 -1.49 -4.44 -9.15
C LEU A 117 -2.96 -4.62 -8.79
N VAL A 118 -3.25 -4.62 -7.49
CA VAL A 118 -4.58 -4.40 -6.92
C VAL A 118 -4.45 -3.35 -5.83
N TRP A 119 -5.36 -2.39 -5.83
CA TRP A 119 -5.47 -1.39 -4.77
C TRP A 119 -6.44 -1.85 -3.69
N MET A 120 -6.14 -1.50 -2.45
CA MET A 120 -7.10 -1.58 -1.34
C MET A 120 -7.22 -0.21 -0.69
N VAL A 121 -8.35 0.45 -0.92
CA VAL A 121 -8.51 1.87 -0.58
C VAL A 121 -9.41 2.05 0.65
N ASP A 122 -8.97 2.89 1.58
CA ASP A 122 -9.78 3.28 2.73
C ASP A 122 -10.94 4.21 2.32
N GLY A 123 -12.11 3.62 2.10
CA GLY A 123 -13.35 4.35 1.81
C GLY A 123 -13.93 5.15 2.99
N THR A 124 -13.24 5.22 4.14
CA THR A 124 -13.69 5.95 5.34
C THR A 124 -12.90 7.22 5.61
N ARG A 125 -11.91 7.55 4.77
CA ARG A 125 -11.03 8.72 4.93
C ARG A 125 -11.78 10.04 5.02
N ARG A 126 -12.77 10.28 4.15
CA ARG A 126 -13.63 11.48 4.20
C ARG A 126 -15.00 11.11 4.77
N LYS A 127 -15.55 12.01 5.59
CA LYS A 127 -16.86 11.85 6.26
C LYS A 127 -17.98 11.36 5.33
N ARG A 128 -17.99 11.85 4.09
CA ARG A 128 -19.05 11.58 3.10
C ARG A 128 -18.73 10.42 2.14
N ASP A 129 -17.52 9.85 2.15
CA ASP A 129 -17.12 8.85 1.14
C ASP A 129 -18.03 7.63 1.20
N ARG A 130 -18.27 7.08 2.39
CA ARG A 130 -19.14 5.90 2.58
C ARG A 130 -20.56 6.13 2.08
N GLU A 131 -21.18 7.25 2.45
CA GLU A 131 -22.55 7.59 2.06
C GLU A 131 -22.67 7.82 0.56
N GLN A 132 -21.72 8.57 -0.03
CA GLN A 132 -21.70 8.83 -1.48
C GLN A 132 -21.44 7.57 -2.28
N PHE A 133 -20.55 6.70 -1.82
CA PHE A 133 -20.27 5.42 -2.47
C PHE A 133 -21.49 4.49 -2.43
N ALA A 134 -22.15 4.36 -1.27
CA ALA A 134 -23.38 3.57 -1.15
C ALA A 134 -24.51 4.12 -2.04
N LYS A 135 -24.67 5.46 -2.10
CA LYS A 135 -25.62 6.11 -3.00
C LYS A 135 -25.31 5.79 -4.46
N ALA A 136 -24.05 5.93 -4.88
CA ALA A 136 -23.61 5.65 -6.24
C ALA A 136 -23.84 4.18 -6.63
N LEU A 137 -23.53 3.24 -5.73
CA LEU A 137 -23.84 1.82 -5.92
C LEU A 137 -25.35 1.60 -6.07
N ASN A 138 -26.17 2.14 -5.17
CA ASN A 138 -27.62 1.94 -5.19
C ASN A 138 -28.31 2.51 -6.43
N GLN A 139 -27.75 3.57 -7.02
CA GLN A 139 -28.24 4.20 -8.24
C GLN A 139 -27.62 3.59 -9.51
N GLY A 140 -26.57 2.76 -9.39
CA GLY A 140 -25.88 2.17 -10.52
C GLY A 140 -26.72 1.15 -11.28
N ALA A 141 -26.50 1.04 -12.59
CA ALA A 141 -27.18 0.01 -13.40
C ALA A 141 -26.47 -1.35 -13.23
N PRO A 142 -27.19 -2.48 -13.10
CA PRO A 142 -26.56 -3.79 -13.09
C PRO A 142 -25.82 -4.05 -14.42
N VAL A 143 -24.71 -4.79 -14.35
CA VAL A 143 -23.93 -5.19 -15.53
C VAL A 143 -24.20 -6.65 -15.85
N GLY A 144 -24.84 -6.89 -16.99
CA GLY A 144 -25.23 -8.23 -17.42
C GLY A 144 -26.28 -8.84 -16.48
N THR A 145 -26.26 -10.16 -16.35
CA THR A 145 -27.16 -10.90 -15.45
C THR A 145 -26.64 -11.01 -14.02
N ASN A 146 -25.46 -10.46 -13.72
CA ASN A 146 -24.80 -10.60 -12.42
C ASN A 146 -25.23 -9.49 -11.45
N PRO A 147 -26.07 -9.77 -10.44
CA PRO A 147 -26.63 -8.74 -9.56
C PRO A 147 -25.63 -7.85 -8.78
N PRO A 148 -24.49 -8.37 -8.27
CA PRO A 148 -23.53 -7.55 -7.51
C PRO A 148 -22.68 -6.59 -8.36
N VAL A 149 -22.59 -6.80 -9.69
CA VAL A 149 -21.76 -5.94 -10.54
C VAL A 149 -22.59 -4.78 -11.05
N ARG A 150 -22.22 -3.55 -10.68
CA ARG A 150 -22.98 -2.35 -11.03
C ARG A 150 -22.08 -1.32 -11.73
N ARG A 151 -22.61 -0.71 -12.79
CA ARG A 151 -22.03 0.46 -13.44
C ARG A 151 -22.52 1.71 -12.72
N VAL A 152 -21.58 2.44 -12.13
CA VAL A 152 -21.84 3.62 -11.30
C VAL A 152 -21.33 4.89 -11.98
N ARG A 153 -21.95 6.03 -11.69
CA ARG A 153 -21.42 7.34 -12.09
C ARG A 153 -20.45 7.82 -11.01
N SER A 154 -19.28 8.30 -11.43
CA SER A 154 -18.25 8.79 -10.51
C SER A 154 -18.47 10.25 -10.09
N ASP A 155 -19.13 11.06 -10.92
CA ASP A 155 -19.33 12.51 -10.74
C ASP A 155 -19.86 12.94 -9.38
N GLU A 156 -20.69 12.13 -8.71
CA GLU A 156 -21.24 12.44 -7.38
C GLU A 156 -20.47 11.84 -6.19
N CYS A 157 -19.47 10.98 -6.43
CA CYS A 157 -18.70 10.33 -5.39
C CYS A 157 -17.20 10.65 -5.52
N ALA A 158 -16.67 11.42 -4.57
CA ALA A 158 -15.28 11.84 -4.62
C ALA A 158 -14.31 10.65 -4.64
N LEU A 159 -14.59 9.59 -3.88
CA LEU A 159 -13.82 8.35 -3.89
C LEU A 159 -13.78 7.74 -5.30
N LEU A 160 -14.93 7.59 -5.96
CA LEU A 160 -14.96 7.06 -7.32
C LEU A 160 -14.24 7.97 -8.30
N ARG A 161 -14.33 9.30 -8.19
CA ARG A 161 -13.60 10.22 -9.10
C ARG A 161 -12.09 10.10 -8.97
N ASP A 162 -11.57 10.07 -7.75
CA ASP A 162 -10.13 10.04 -7.49
C ASP A 162 -9.47 8.79 -8.11
N TRP A 163 -10.26 7.71 -8.20
CA TRP A 163 -9.82 6.37 -8.59
C TRP A 163 -10.33 5.92 -9.96
N ALA A 164 -11.25 6.65 -10.60
CA ALA A 164 -11.85 6.29 -11.89
C ALA A 164 -10.83 6.10 -13.04
N CYS A 165 -9.69 6.79 -12.96
CA CYS A 165 -8.64 6.70 -13.97
C CYS A 165 -7.53 5.70 -13.58
N SER A 166 -7.81 4.75 -12.68
CA SER A 166 -6.91 3.63 -12.41
C SER A 166 -7.17 2.53 -13.42
N HIS A 167 -6.10 1.96 -13.97
CA HIS A 167 -6.18 0.77 -14.80
C HIS A 167 -6.10 -0.51 -13.95
N ALA A 168 -5.53 -0.43 -12.75
CA ALA A 168 -5.50 -1.51 -11.79
C ALA A 168 -6.86 -1.68 -11.07
N PRO A 169 -7.28 -2.92 -10.75
CA PRO A 169 -8.39 -3.20 -9.84
C PRO A 169 -8.26 -2.49 -8.49
N ILE A 170 -9.41 -2.15 -7.88
CA ILE A 170 -9.55 -1.40 -6.63
C ILE A 170 -10.68 -2.01 -5.80
#